data_AF-A0A926YQG7-F1
#
_entry.id   AF-A0A926YQG7-F1
#
_cell.length_a   1.000
_cell.length_b   1.000
_cell.length_c   1.000
_cell.angle_alpha   90.00
_cell.angle_beta   90.00
_cell.angle_gamma   90.00
#
_symmetry.space_group_name_H-M   'P 1'
#
loop_
_entity.id
_entity.type
_entity.pdbx_description
1 polymer ?
#
loop_
_entity_poly.entity_id
_entity_poly.type
_entity_poly.pdbx_seq_one_letter_code
_entity_poly.pdbx_strand_id
1 'polypeptide(L)'
;MEWHLNDSIQAVKNAFLRALQSIPEFLGLPATEKGKVVDANFKSMLGDLMDQAGMIPGEDYEDNLRSNEPGSDFVVYSKEANDLIKELLAGNITVVREHTRVLQSGKTITVKAHFKKIR
;
A
#
# COMPACT_ATOMS: atom_id res chain seq x y z
N MET A 1 21.91 12.25 10.44
CA MET A 1 21.50 11.22 9.46
C MET A 1 20.67 11.97 8.44
N GLU A 2 21.25 12.37 7.32
CA GLU A 2 20.51 13.10 6.29
C GLU A 2 19.54 12.14 5.62
N TRP A 3 18.25 12.45 5.75
CA TRP A 3 17.18 11.68 5.12
C TRP A 3 17.06 12.17 3.67
N HIS A 4 17.68 11.44 2.74
CA HIS A 4 17.54 11.74 1.32
C HIS A 4 16.23 11.13 0.83
N LEU A 5 15.16 11.92 0.86
CA LEU A 5 13.82 11.56 0.36
C LEU A 5 13.86 10.83 -0.99
N ASN A 6 14.78 11.23 -1.89
CA ASN A 6 14.97 10.60 -3.19
C ASN A 6 15.41 9.13 -3.09
N ASP A 7 16.32 8.80 -2.17
CA ASP A 7 16.82 7.44 -1.99
C ASP A 7 15.74 6.52 -1.39
N SER A 8 14.93 7.05 -0.46
CA SER A 8 13.77 6.33 0.08
C SER A 8 12.71 6.07 -0.99
N ILE A 9 12.41 7.06 -1.85
CA ILE A 9 11.50 6.90 -2.99
C ILE A 9 12.02 5.82 -3.96
N GLN A 10 13.32 5.83 -4.27
CA GLN A 10 13.92 4.82 -5.14
C GLN A 10 13.90 3.42 -4.51
N ALA A 11 14.15 3.31 -3.20
CA ALA A 11 14.07 2.03 -2.50
C ALA A 11 12.65 1.44 -2.55
N VAL A 12 11.62 2.25 -2.31
CA VAL A 12 10.20 1.83 -2.40
C VAL A 12 9.85 1.41 -3.83
N LYS A 13 10.21 2.23 -4.83
CA LYS A 13 10.01 1.90 -6.25
C LYS A 13 10.67 0.58 -6.62
N ASN A 14 11.90 0.35 -6.17
CA ASN A 14 12.65 -0.88 -6.44
C ASN A 14 12.04 -2.09 -5.75
N ALA A 15 11.58 -1.98 -4.50
CA ALA A 15 10.93 -3.07 -3.79
C ALA A 15 9.61 -3.47 -4.48
N PHE A 16 8.81 -2.47 -4.87
CA PHE A 16 7.57 -2.69 -5.59
C PHE A 16 7.80 -3.30 -6.98
N LEU A 17 8.79 -2.79 -7.74
CA LEU A 17 9.16 -3.35 -9.03
C LEU A 17 9.62 -4.82 -8.91
N ARG A 18 10.43 -5.15 -7.90
CA ARG A 18 10.88 -6.54 -7.66
C ARG A 18 9.72 -7.46 -7.33
N ALA A 19 8.76 -7.00 -6.52
CA ALA A 19 7.55 -7.77 -6.23
C ALA A 19 6.77 -8.05 -7.52
N LEU A 20 6.56 -7.04 -8.37
CA LEU A 20 5.88 -7.21 -9.66
C LEU A 20 6.65 -8.10 -10.64
N GLN A 21 7.98 -8.01 -10.65
CA GLN A 21 8.85 -8.88 -11.46
C GLN A 21 8.78 -10.36 -11.05
N SER A 22 8.30 -10.68 -9.85
CA SER A 22 8.10 -12.07 -9.42
C SER A 22 6.82 -12.71 -9.97
N ILE A 23 5.94 -11.94 -10.64
CA ILE A 23 4.66 -12.39 -11.17
C ILE A 23 4.82 -12.67 -12.68
N PRO A 24 4.78 -13.94 -13.14
CA PRO A 24 5.00 -14.30 -14.53
C PRO A 24 4.04 -13.61 -15.52
N GLU A 25 2.79 -13.45 -15.13
CA GLU A 25 1.74 -12.80 -15.91
C GLU A 25 2.06 -11.31 -16.11
N PHE A 26 2.57 -10.63 -15.08
CA PHE A 26 2.98 -9.23 -15.16
C PHE A 26 4.13 -9.05 -16.15
N LEU A 27 5.11 -9.97 -16.17
CA LEU A 27 6.26 -9.89 -17.08
C LEU A 27 5.84 -9.92 -18.56
N GLY A 28 4.81 -10.70 -18.88
CA GLY A 28 4.24 -10.82 -20.23
C GLY A 28 3.43 -9.62 -20.72
N LEU A 29 3.10 -8.67 -19.84
CA LEU A 29 2.30 -7.49 -20.21
C LEU A 29 3.11 -6.45 -21.00
N PRO A 30 2.49 -5.77 -21.99
CA PRO A 30 3.08 -4.59 -22.61
C PRO A 30 3.17 -3.43 -21.60
N ALA A 31 4.06 -2.47 -21.86
CA ALA A 31 4.38 -1.40 -20.92
C ALA A 31 3.17 -0.58 -20.44
N THR A 32 2.20 -0.32 -21.32
CA THR A 32 0.96 0.39 -21.00
C THR A 32 0.07 -0.39 -20.03
N GLU A 33 -0.04 -1.69 -20.20
CA GLU A 33 -0.80 -2.57 -19.30
C GLU A 33 -0.08 -2.77 -17.96
N LYS A 34 1.25 -2.82 -17.96
CA LYS A 34 2.05 -2.79 -16.72
C LYS A 34 1.77 -1.53 -15.91
N GLY A 35 1.67 -0.38 -16.57
CA GLY A 35 1.29 0.89 -15.93
C GLY A 35 -0.07 0.81 -15.24
N LYS A 36 -1.08 0.24 -15.90
CA LYS A 36 -2.41 0.02 -15.31
C LYS A 36 -2.38 -0.90 -14.09
N VAL A 37 -1.62 -2.00 -14.16
CA VAL A 37 -1.52 -2.95 -13.06
C VAL A 37 -0.79 -2.35 -11.85
N VAL A 38 0.26 -1.57 -12.10
CA VAL A 38 0.97 -0.81 -11.05
C VAL A 38 0.02 0.15 -10.35
N ASP A 39 -0.70 0.95 -11.13
CA ASP A 39 -1.64 1.95 -10.63
C ASP A 39 -2.78 1.31 -9.83
N ALA A 40 -3.41 0.25 -10.37
CA ALA A 40 -4.48 -0.47 -9.69
C ALA A 40 -4.01 -1.12 -8.36
N ASN A 41 -2.82 -1.72 -8.34
CA ASN A 41 -2.27 -2.29 -7.11
C ASN A 41 -1.95 -1.23 -6.07
N PHE A 42 -1.38 -0.10 -6.49
CA PHE A 42 -1.05 0.99 -5.57
C PHE A 42 -2.32 1.57 -4.94
N LYS A 43 -3.38 1.80 -5.74
CA LYS A 43 -4.69 2.27 -5.25
C LYS A 43 -5.33 1.27 -4.31
N SER A 44 -5.36 -0.01 -4.67
CA SER A 44 -5.89 -1.08 -3.80
C SER A 44 -5.16 -1.10 -2.45
N MET A 45 -3.83 -0.96 -2.46
CA MET A 45 -3.04 -0.92 -1.22
C MET A 45 -3.38 0.31 -0.36
N LEU A 46 -3.61 1.48 -0.97
CA LEU A 46 -4.03 2.67 -0.24
C LEU A 46 -5.45 2.53 0.30
N GLY A 47 -6.38 1.95 -0.47
CA GLY A 47 -7.73 1.63 -0.02
C GLY A 47 -7.72 0.70 1.18
N ASP A 48 -6.95 -0.39 1.12
CA ASP A 48 -6.79 -1.35 2.24
C ASP A 48 -6.20 -0.67 3.49
N LEU A 49 -5.26 0.26 3.32
CA LEU A 49 -4.69 1.02 4.43
C LEU A 49 -5.72 1.93 5.08
N MET A 50 -6.50 2.66 4.27
CA MET A 50 -7.56 3.55 4.74
C MET A 50 -8.66 2.77 5.48
N ASP A 51 -9.13 1.66 4.91
CA ASP A 51 -10.14 0.80 5.52
C ASP A 51 -9.67 0.24 6.88
N GLN A 52 -8.44 -0.27 6.95
CA GLN A 52 -7.87 -0.78 8.20
C GLN A 52 -7.67 0.31 9.27
N ALA A 53 -7.48 1.55 8.84
CA ALA A 53 -7.40 2.71 9.73
C ALA A 53 -8.78 3.28 10.12
N GLY A 54 -9.87 2.73 9.57
CA GLY A 54 -11.24 3.16 9.84
C GLY A 54 -11.65 4.46 9.13
N MET A 55 -10.98 4.80 8.03
CA MET A 55 -11.28 6.00 7.22
C MET A 55 -12.51 5.78 6.34
N ILE A 56 -13.33 6.81 6.19
CA ILE A 56 -14.62 6.75 5.50
C ILE A 56 -14.47 7.24 4.06
N PRO A 57 -14.79 6.40 3.04
CA PRO A 57 -14.82 6.84 1.65
C PRO A 57 -15.84 7.97 1.43
N GLY A 58 -15.46 9.00 0.68
CA GLY A 58 -16.25 10.22 0.43
C GLY A 58 -16.14 11.29 1.52
N GLU A 59 -15.57 10.96 2.69
CA GLU A 59 -15.32 11.92 3.78
C GLU A 59 -13.82 12.13 4.01
N ASP A 60 -13.08 11.04 4.20
CA ASP A 60 -11.64 11.06 4.46
C ASP A 60 -10.80 10.98 3.18
N TYR A 61 -11.29 10.21 2.21
CA TYR A 61 -10.65 10.01 0.91
C TYR A 61 -11.69 9.66 -0.16
N GLU A 62 -11.35 9.91 -1.42
CA GLU A 62 -12.10 9.41 -2.57
C GLU A 62 -11.20 8.52 -3.41
N ASP A 63 -11.70 7.33 -3.68
CA ASP A 63 -11.10 6.37 -4.59
C ASP A 63 -12.03 6.22 -5.79
N ASN A 64 -11.79 7.02 -6.84
CA ASN A 64 -12.52 6.91 -8.09
C ASN A 64 -11.93 5.76 -8.92
N LEU A 65 -12.23 4.52 -8.52
CA LEU A 65 -11.82 3.26 -9.16
C LEU A 65 -12.24 3.09 -10.64
N ARG A 66 -12.73 4.14 -11.31
CA ARG A 66 -13.07 4.14 -12.73
C ARG A 66 -11.81 4.34 -13.56
N SER A 67 -11.56 3.39 -14.44
CA SER A 67 -10.34 3.24 -15.24
C SER A 67 -10.11 4.30 -16.33
N ASN A 68 -10.82 5.44 -16.31
CA ASN A 68 -10.94 6.32 -17.47
C ASN A 68 -10.75 7.83 -17.24
N GLU A 69 -10.38 8.29 -16.03
CA GLU A 69 -10.10 9.72 -15.84
C GLU A 69 -8.59 10.03 -15.81
N PRO A 70 -8.15 11.17 -16.41
CA PRO A 70 -6.73 11.54 -16.54
C PRO A 70 -6.11 12.15 -15.26
N GLY A 71 -6.77 12.04 -14.10
CA GLY A 71 -6.31 12.57 -12.81
C GLY A 71 -5.70 11.49 -11.90
N SER A 72 -5.06 11.87 -10.79
CA SER A 72 -4.73 10.89 -9.75
C SER A 72 -6.03 10.47 -9.06
N ASP A 73 -6.55 9.28 -9.38
CA ASP A 73 -7.88 8.84 -8.94
C ASP A 73 -8.02 8.56 -7.42
N PHE A 74 -6.94 8.75 -6.65
CA PHE A 74 -6.95 8.65 -5.20
C PHE A 74 -6.69 10.03 -4.58
N VAL A 75 -7.74 10.61 -4.00
CA VAL A 75 -7.70 11.96 -3.41
C VAL A 75 -7.97 11.86 -1.92
N VAL A 76 -7.24 12.65 -1.14
CA VAL A 76 -7.30 12.63 0.32
C VAL A 76 -7.88 13.96 0.80
N TYR A 77 -8.90 13.88 1.65
CA TYR A 77 -9.65 15.04 2.11
C TYR A 77 -9.35 15.38 3.56
N SER A 78 -9.28 14.37 4.44
CA SER A 78 -9.05 14.61 5.87
C SER A 78 -7.57 14.74 6.20
N LYS A 79 -7.30 15.47 7.28
CA LYS A 79 -5.94 15.62 7.80
C LYS A 79 -5.42 14.28 8.29
N GLU A 80 -6.28 13.49 8.91
CA GLU A 80 -6.02 12.17 9.46
C GLU A 80 -5.57 11.19 8.36
N ALA A 81 -6.29 11.13 7.24
CA ALA A 81 -5.93 10.31 6.09
C ALA A 81 -4.63 10.78 5.43
N ASN A 82 -4.41 12.10 5.34
CA ASN A 82 -3.16 12.66 4.79
C ASN A 82 -1.96 12.31 5.67
N ASP A 83 -2.11 12.41 6.99
CA ASP A 83 -1.06 12.06 7.94
C ASP A 83 -0.78 10.55 7.93
N LEU A 84 -1.80 9.71 7.75
CA LEU A 84 -1.64 8.27 7.58
C LEU A 84 -0.78 7.93 6.34
N ILE A 85 -1.03 8.57 5.20
CA ILE A 85 -0.21 8.39 3.99
C ILE A 85 1.22 8.89 4.22
N LYS A 86 1.40 10.03 4.88
CA LYS A 86 2.75 10.51 5.22
C LYS A 86 3.48 9.51 6.10
N GLU A 87 2.81 8.89 7.07
CA GLU A 87 3.39 7.86 7.91
C GLU A 87 3.75 6.60 7.12
N LEU A 88 2.92 6.20 6.16
CA LEU A 88 3.24 5.12 5.21
C LEU A 88 4.50 5.45 4.41
N LEU A 89 4.55 6.62 3.79
CA LEU A 89 5.66 7.05 2.93
C LEU A 89 6.95 7.31 3.72
N ALA A 90 6.84 7.73 4.97
CA ALA A 90 7.97 7.85 5.89
C ALA A 90 8.54 6.50 6.34
N GLY A 91 7.87 5.39 6.04
CA GLY A 91 8.26 4.04 6.49
C GLY A 91 7.87 3.75 7.95
N ASN A 92 7.02 4.59 8.54
CA ASN A 92 6.50 4.40 9.90
C ASN A 92 5.32 3.41 9.92
N ILE A 93 4.84 2.94 8.77
CA ILE A 93 3.84 1.87 8.65
C ILE A 93 4.46 0.75 7.83
N THR A 94 4.32 -0.48 8.30
CA THR A 94 4.77 -1.70 7.63
C THR A 94 3.63 -2.68 7.42
N VAL A 95 3.82 -3.63 6.51
CA VAL A 95 2.88 -4.71 6.24
C VAL A 95 3.32 -5.95 7.01
N VAL A 96 2.47 -6.40 7.93
CA VAL A 96 2.61 -7.72 8.56
C VAL A 96 2.00 -8.72 7.60
N ARG A 97 2.81 -9.64 7.07
CA ARG A 97 2.32 -10.75 6.25
C ARG A 97 1.49 -11.72 7.07
N GLU A 98 0.54 -12.38 6.43
CA GLU A 98 -0.19 -13.47 7.05
C GLU A 98 0.80 -14.55 7.51
N HIS A 99 0.64 -15.01 8.75
CA HIS A 99 1.48 -16.07 9.30
C HIS A 99 0.78 -16.79 10.45
N THR A 100 1.21 -18.03 10.67
CA THR A 100 0.77 -18.84 11.79
C THR A 100 1.63 -18.55 13.01
N ARG A 101 0.98 -18.33 14.17
CA ARG A 101 1.65 -18.13 15.45
C ARG A 101 1.16 -19.15 16.48
N VAL A 102 2.09 -19.72 17.23
CA VAL A 102 1.78 -20.56 18.39
C VAL A 102 1.82 -19.67 19.65
N LEU A 103 0.74 -19.70 20.42
CA LEU A 103 0.61 -18.97 21.69
C LEU A 103 1.34 -19.73 22.80
N GLN A 104 1.61 -19.04 23.93
CA GLN A 104 2.19 -19.67 25.12
C GLN A 104 1.34 -20.83 25.65
N SER A 105 0.03 -20.83 25.38
CA SER A 105 -0.90 -21.92 25.71
C SER A 105 -0.81 -23.13 24.78
N GLY A 106 0.07 -23.12 23.78
CA GLY A 106 0.17 -24.16 22.74
C GLY A 106 -0.89 -24.05 21.64
N LYS A 107 -1.84 -23.10 21.74
CA LYS A 107 -2.85 -22.87 20.70
C LYS A 107 -2.23 -22.20 19.48
N THR A 108 -2.53 -22.73 18.31
CA THR A 108 -2.18 -22.14 17.01
C THR A 108 -3.24 -21.14 16.57
N ILE A 109 -2.82 -19.95 16.15
CA ILE A 109 -3.67 -18.92 15.55
C ILE A 109 -3.09 -18.46 14.21
N THR A 110 -3.97 -18.08 13.28
CA THR A 110 -3.58 -17.40 12.05
C THR A 110 -3.67 -15.90 12.28
N VAL A 111 -2.54 -15.22 12.13
CA VAL A 111 -2.48 -13.75 12.11
C VAL A 111 -2.70 -13.31 10.67
N LYS A 112 -3.84 -12.67 10.39
CA LYS A 112 -4.15 -12.12 9.06
C LYS A 112 -3.15 -11.02 8.68
N ALA A 113 -2.92 -10.84 7.39
CA ALA A 113 -2.12 -9.73 6.90
C ALA A 113 -2.77 -8.39 7.29
N HIS A 114 -1.97 -7.41 7.75
CA HIS A 114 -2.46 -6.09 8.14
C HIS A 114 -1.34 -5.05 8.13
N PHE A 115 -1.70 -3.78 8.08
CA PHE A 115 -0.80 -2.66 8.28
C PHE A 115 -0.53 -2.45 9.77
N LYS A 116 0.72 -2.15 10.12
CA LYS A 116 1.15 -1.91 11.49
C LYS A 116 2.06 -0.70 11.56
N LYS A 117 1.76 0.22 12.46
CA LYS A 117 2.64 1.34 12.79
C LYS A 117 3.88 0.84 13.53
N ILE A 118 5.06 1.17 13.00
CA ILE A 118 6.36 0.97 13.63
C ILE A 118 6.61 2.20 14.49
N ARG A 119 6.83 1.99 15.79
CA ARG A 119 7.18 3.07 16.73
C ARG A 119 8.65 3.43 16.60
#